data_AF-A0A966WIM6-F1
#
_entry.id   AF-A0A966WIM6-F1
#
_cell.length_a   1.000
_cell.length_b   1.000
_cell.length_c   1.000
_cell.angle_alpha   90.00
_cell.angle_beta   90.00
_cell.angle_gamma   90.00
#
_symmetry.space_group_name_H-M   'P 1'
#
loop_
_entity.id
_entity.type
_entity.pdbx_description
1 polymer ?
#
loop_
_entity_poly.entity_id
_entity_poly.type
_entity_poly.pdbx_seq_one_letter_code
_entity_poly.pdbx_strand_id
1 'polypeptide(L)'
;MYTKINFSFLFFLLVSVLGPAGFLPLQVKGQTIRASTQKEIRIFDPANPANGNISLRTASGTAAYTMILPATLPVANQLLRVNSITTNVATLGWVTSLSSTGTGSNGQVAYWTSGTSQAGSANLFWNNTSARLGIGTS
;
A
#
# COMPACT_ATOMS: atom_id res chain seq x y z
N MET A 1 -13.43 -0.08 -50.39
CA MET A 1 -13.80 1.23 -49.80
C MET A 1 -13.57 1.10 -48.30
N TYR A 2 -12.46 1.63 -47.77
CA TYR A 2 -12.09 1.45 -46.35
C TYR A 2 -12.46 2.70 -45.55
N THR A 3 -13.36 2.55 -44.60
CA THR A 3 -13.79 3.63 -43.70
C THR A 3 -12.77 3.78 -42.58
N LYS A 4 -12.13 4.95 -42.51
CA LYS A 4 -11.23 5.34 -41.42
C LYS A 4 -12.07 5.72 -40.20
N ILE A 5 -11.99 4.95 -39.12
CA ILE A 5 -12.59 5.32 -37.82
C ILE A 5 -11.55 6.11 -37.03
N ASN A 6 -11.80 7.41 -36.84
CA ASN A 6 -10.95 8.27 -36.01
C ASN A 6 -11.44 8.19 -34.56
N PHE A 7 -10.58 7.72 -33.64
CA PHE A 7 -10.81 7.88 -32.21
C PHE A 7 -10.12 9.15 -31.72
N SER A 8 -10.89 10.20 -31.44
CA SER A 8 -10.41 11.36 -30.66
C SER A 8 -10.73 11.13 -29.19
N PHE A 9 -9.71 10.98 -28.36
CA PHE A 9 -9.86 11.04 -26.91
C PHE A 9 -9.49 12.46 -26.46
N LEU A 10 -10.51 13.24 -26.09
CA LEU A 10 -10.35 14.53 -25.43
C LEU A 10 -10.27 14.28 -23.92
N PHE A 11 -9.09 14.41 -23.32
CA PHE A 11 -8.92 14.29 -21.88
C PHE A 11 -8.94 15.69 -21.26
N PHE A 12 -10.02 16.04 -20.56
CA PHE A 12 -10.09 17.23 -19.72
C PHE A 12 -9.57 16.89 -18.32
N LEU A 13 -8.56 17.61 -17.85
CA LEU A 13 -8.20 17.67 -16.43
C LEU A 13 -8.18 19.14 -16.01
N LEU A 14 -9.14 19.54 -15.18
CA LEU A 14 -9.18 20.88 -14.58
C LEU A 14 -9.23 20.73 -13.05
N VAL A 15 -8.18 21.18 -12.35
CA VAL A 15 -8.23 21.63 -10.95
C VAL A 15 -7.22 22.77 -10.77
N SER A 16 -7.73 23.96 -10.40
CA SER A 16 -7.01 25.17 -9.95
C SER A 16 -6.64 25.05 -8.45
N VAL A 17 -5.65 25.76 -7.88
CA VAL A 17 -5.70 27.16 -7.37
C VAL A 17 -4.27 27.62 -6.99
N LEU A 18 -4.03 28.93 -7.10
CA LEU A 18 -2.76 29.68 -7.06
C LEU A 18 -1.81 29.49 -5.84
N GLY A 19 -0.50 29.53 -6.10
CA GLY A 19 0.58 29.84 -5.14
C GLY A 19 1.98 29.82 -5.80
N PRO A 20 2.89 30.79 -5.52
CA PRO A 20 4.18 30.94 -6.20
C PRO A 20 5.27 30.05 -5.57
N ALA A 21 5.12 28.74 -5.66
CA ALA A 21 6.20 27.79 -5.46
C ALA A 21 5.80 26.46 -6.10
N GLY A 22 6.18 26.31 -7.37
CA GLY A 22 6.18 25.10 -8.19
C GLY A 22 5.59 23.83 -7.60
N PHE A 23 4.28 23.67 -7.71
CA PHE A 23 3.72 22.33 -7.89
C PHE A 23 3.96 21.94 -9.35
N LEU A 24 4.97 21.12 -9.60
CA LEU A 24 5.05 20.42 -10.87
C LEU A 24 3.82 19.50 -10.92
N PRO A 25 2.86 19.71 -11.84
CA PRO A 25 1.80 18.73 -12.01
C PRO A 25 2.46 17.39 -12.26
N LEU A 26 1.92 16.31 -11.69
CA LEU A 26 2.37 14.95 -11.98
C LEU A 26 2.16 14.71 -13.48
N GLN A 27 3.17 15.05 -14.27
CA GLN A 27 3.14 14.97 -15.71
C GLN A 27 3.40 13.51 -16.05
N VAL A 28 2.42 12.86 -16.67
CA VAL A 28 2.64 11.55 -17.31
C VAL A 28 3.56 11.79 -18.49
N LYS A 29 4.88 11.68 -18.26
CA LYS A 29 5.92 11.97 -19.27
C LYS A 29 6.01 10.91 -20.37
N GLY A 30 5.28 9.81 -20.25
CA GLY A 30 5.15 8.82 -21.30
C GLY A 30 4.16 7.72 -20.93
N GLN A 31 3.21 7.44 -21.81
CA GLN A 31 2.40 6.22 -21.80
C GLN A 31 2.84 5.39 -23.00
N THR A 32 3.58 4.30 -22.77
CA THR A 32 3.94 3.37 -23.84
C THR A 32 2.89 2.28 -23.94
N ILE A 33 2.11 2.30 -25.00
CA ILE A 33 1.33 1.13 -25.41
C ILE A 33 2.30 0.18 -26.11
N ARG A 34 2.71 -0.92 -25.47
CA ARG A 34 3.42 -1.99 -26.19
C ARG A 34 2.41 -2.78 -27.02
N ALA A 35 2.77 -3.04 -28.28
CA ALA A 35 1.99 -3.84 -29.21
C ALA A 35 2.15 -5.34 -28.90
N SER A 36 1.63 -5.77 -27.76
CA SER A 36 1.21 -7.15 -27.50
C SER A 36 0.34 -7.15 -26.23
N THR A 37 -0.97 -7.37 -26.39
CA THR A 37 -1.99 -7.76 -25.38
C THR A 37 -2.06 -7.10 -23.99
N GLN A 38 -1.14 -6.21 -23.60
CA GLN A 38 -0.93 -5.80 -22.21
C GLN A 38 -0.62 -4.30 -22.15
N LYS A 39 -1.43 -3.57 -21.39
CA LYS A 39 -1.25 -2.14 -21.12
C LYS A 39 -0.61 -1.99 -19.74
N GLU A 40 0.27 -1.01 -19.60
CA GLU A 40 0.99 -0.74 -18.36
C GLU A 40 1.06 0.76 -18.09
N ILE A 41 0.92 1.12 -16.81
CA ILE A 41 1.30 2.45 -16.29
C ILE A 41 2.69 2.31 -15.68
N ARG A 42 3.63 3.16 -16.09
CA ARG A 42 5.02 3.07 -15.67
C ARG A 42 5.53 4.41 -15.17
N ILE A 43 6.26 4.36 -14.06
CA ILE A 43 7.18 5.41 -13.60
C ILE A 43 8.60 4.92 -13.90
N PHE A 44 9.34 5.68 -14.69
CA PHE A 44 10.70 5.36 -15.11
C PHE A 44 11.53 6.64 -15.25
N ASP A 45 12.85 6.51 -15.11
CA ASP A 45 13.77 7.59 -15.48
C ASP A 45 13.80 7.74 -17.01
N PRO A 46 13.36 8.88 -17.57
CA PRO A 46 13.38 9.08 -19.02
C PRO A 46 14.79 9.08 -19.63
N ALA A 47 15.84 9.38 -18.85
CA ALA A 47 17.22 9.34 -19.33
C ALA A 47 17.78 7.91 -19.35
N ASN A 48 17.29 7.02 -18.48
CA ASN A 48 17.73 5.64 -18.36
C ASN A 48 16.54 4.67 -18.25
N PRO A 49 15.70 4.54 -19.30
CA PRO A 49 14.44 3.80 -19.22
C PRO A 49 14.58 2.28 -18.97
N ALA A 50 15.80 1.74 -19.07
CA ALA A 50 16.14 0.36 -18.78
C ALA A 50 16.46 0.10 -17.29
N ASN A 51 16.79 1.13 -16.52
CA ASN A 51 17.31 1.00 -15.16
C ASN A 51 16.21 1.29 -14.13
N GLY A 52 15.47 0.25 -13.76
CA GLY A 52 14.46 0.33 -12.70
C GLY A 52 13.18 1.03 -13.15
N ASN A 53 12.07 0.30 -13.10
CA ASN A 53 10.75 0.90 -13.29
C ASN A 53 9.80 0.42 -12.19
N ILE A 54 8.93 1.33 -11.76
CA ILE A 54 7.75 0.99 -10.98
C ILE A 54 6.59 0.96 -11.95
N SER A 55 5.88 -0.15 -11.96
CA SER A 55 5.11 -0.57 -13.11
C SER A 55 3.85 -1.28 -12.64
N LEU A 56 2.69 -0.75 -13.02
CA LEU A 56 1.39 -1.36 -12.76
C LEU A 56 0.87 -1.96 -14.07
N ARG A 57 0.76 -3.29 -14.09
CA ARG A 57 0.33 -4.07 -15.25
C ARG A 57 -0.54 -5.25 -14.79
N THR A 58 -1.44 -5.68 -15.65
CA THR A 58 -2.16 -6.96 -15.48
C THR A 58 -1.19 -8.13 -15.65
N ALA A 59 -1.57 -9.36 -15.30
CA ALA A 59 -0.79 -10.54 -15.68
C ALA A 59 -0.86 -10.79 -17.21
N SER A 60 0.16 -11.46 -17.77
CA SER A 60 0.16 -11.79 -19.20
C SER A 60 -1.09 -12.61 -19.56
N GLY A 61 -1.76 -12.27 -20.67
CA GLY A 61 -3.02 -12.91 -21.07
C GLY A 61 -4.26 -12.45 -20.30
N THR A 62 -4.14 -11.54 -19.33
CA THR A 62 -5.29 -10.98 -18.58
C THR A 62 -5.64 -9.59 -19.09
N ALA A 63 -6.88 -9.44 -19.59
CA ALA A 63 -7.35 -8.20 -20.21
C ALA A 63 -7.50 -7.03 -19.23
N ALA A 64 -7.88 -7.30 -17.98
CA ALA A 64 -8.10 -6.27 -16.96
C ALA A 64 -7.78 -6.79 -15.55
N TYR A 65 -7.26 -5.92 -14.70
CA TYR A 65 -7.14 -6.10 -13.26
C TYR A 65 -7.73 -4.86 -12.60
N THR A 66 -8.79 -5.04 -11.81
CA THR A 66 -9.55 -3.94 -11.21
C THR A 66 -9.11 -3.74 -9.76
N MET A 67 -8.78 -2.51 -9.40
CA MET A 67 -8.52 -2.09 -8.02
C MET A 67 -9.66 -1.18 -7.55
N ILE A 68 -10.42 -1.63 -6.56
CA ILE A 68 -11.52 -0.85 -5.98
C ILE A 68 -10.98 -0.10 -4.76
N LEU A 69 -10.95 1.24 -4.84
CA LEU A 69 -10.52 2.11 -3.74
C LEU A 69 -11.58 2.18 -2.63
N PRO A 70 -11.18 2.42 -1.37
CA PRO A 70 -12.12 2.72 -0.29
C PRO A 70 -12.93 3.98 -0.63
N ALA A 71 -14.23 3.96 -0.34
CA ALA A 71 -15.08 5.15 -0.50
C ALA A 71 -14.87 6.20 0.61
N THR A 72 -14.21 5.81 1.70
CA THR A 72 -13.93 6.67 2.86
C THR A 72 -12.53 7.27 2.78
N LEU A 73 -12.36 8.44 3.39
CA LEU A 73 -11.03 9.05 3.57
C LEU A 73 -10.23 8.27 4.64
N PRO A 74 -8.89 8.20 4.52
CA PRO A 74 -8.04 7.64 5.57
C PRO A 74 -8.06 8.53 6.80
N VAL A 75 -7.95 7.93 7.98
CA VAL A 75 -7.53 8.62 9.20
C VAL A 75 -6.02 8.55 9.39
N ALA A 76 -5.49 9.31 10.35
CA ALA A 76 -4.06 9.32 10.64
C ALA A 76 -3.52 7.89 10.89
N ASN A 77 -2.30 7.63 10.40
CA ASN A 77 -1.57 6.38 10.58
C ASN A 77 -2.22 5.13 9.94
N GLN A 78 -3.06 5.33 8.93
CA GLN A 78 -3.57 4.23 8.09
C GLN A 78 -2.73 4.04 6.84
N LEU A 79 -2.60 2.77 6.42
CA LEU A 79 -2.03 2.37 5.15
C LEU A 79 -3.15 1.89 4.22
N LEU A 80 -2.97 2.08 2.92
CA LEU A 80 -3.83 1.45 1.92
C LEU A 80 -3.34 0.01 1.69
N ARG A 81 -4.19 -0.98 1.94
CA ARG A 81 -3.85 -2.40 1.79
C ARG A 81 -4.92 -3.13 1.00
N VAL A 82 -4.54 -4.21 0.33
CA VAL A 82 -5.49 -5.16 -0.28
C VAL A 82 -6.29 -5.84 0.84
N ASN A 83 -7.61 -5.68 0.80
CA ASN A 83 -8.56 -6.27 1.74
C ASN A 83 -9.03 -7.66 1.26
N SER A 84 -9.30 -7.81 -0.03
CA SER A 84 -9.62 -9.12 -0.62
C SER A 84 -9.27 -9.15 -2.11
N ILE A 85 -9.11 -10.36 -2.65
CA ILE A 85 -8.91 -10.61 -4.08
C ILE A 85 -9.96 -11.63 -4.53
N THR A 86 -10.74 -11.27 -5.54
CA THR A 86 -11.66 -12.18 -6.23
C THR A 86 -11.45 -12.01 -7.73
N THR A 87 -10.94 -13.04 -8.40
CA THR A 87 -10.74 -13.11 -9.86
C THR A 87 -10.41 -11.78 -10.54
N ASN A 88 -9.15 -11.37 -10.48
CA ASN A 88 -8.66 -10.11 -11.07
C ASN A 88 -9.28 -8.81 -10.51
N VAL A 89 -10.05 -8.87 -9.42
CA VAL A 89 -10.53 -7.71 -8.68
C VAL A 89 -9.92 -7.71 -7.29
N ALA A 90 -9.14 -6.68 -6.98
CA ALA A 90 -8.67 -6.39 -5.63
C ALA A 90 -9.52 -5.28 -5.01
N THR A 91 -10.11 -5.53 -3.85
CA THR A 91 -10.68 -4.46 -3.04
C THR A 91 -9.61 -3.95 -2.08
N LEU A 92 -9.41 -2.63 -2.03
CA LEU A 92 -8.47 -1.98 -1.14
C LEU A 92 -9.22 -1.40 0.05
N GLY A 93 -8.56 -1.39 1.22
CA GLY A 93 -9.09 -0.89 2.48
C GLY A 93 -8.03 -0.07 3.20
N TRP A 94 -8.47 0.96 3.93
CA TRP A 94 -7.61 1.62 4.91
C TRP A 94 -7.44 0.71 6.12
N VAL A 95 -6.21 0.40 6.43
CA VAL A 95 -5.87 -0.42 7.60
C VAL A 95 -5.00 0.41 8.52
N THR A 96 -5.34 0.43 9.80
CA THR A 96 -4.41 0.92 10.82
C THR A 96 -3.21 -0.02 10.80
N SER A 97 -2.00 0.55 10.75
CA SER A 97 -0.80 -0.25 10.99
C SER A 97 -0.98 -0.94 12.33
N LEU A 98 -0.96 -2.27 12.36
CA LEU A 98 -0.98 -2.99 13.63
C LEU A 98 0.30 -2.62 14.37
N SER A 99 0.21 -1.70 15.33
CA SER A 99 1.07 -1.81 16.48
C SER A 99 0.63 -3.10 17.18
N SER A 100 1.54 -4.06 17.28
CA SER A 100 1.36 -5.16 18.23
C SER A 100 1.10 -4.53 19.59
N THR A 101 -0.15 -4.59 20.05
CA THR A 101 -0.54 -4.09 21.36
C THR A 101 -0.29 -5.21 22.37
N GLY A 102 0.49 -4.90 23.40
CA GLY A 102 0.74 -5.78 24.53
C GLY A 102 0.00 -5.25 25.76
N THR A 103 -0.56 -6.15 26.56
CA THR A 103 -1.28 -5.80 27.80
C THR A 103 -0.44 -6.00 29.07
N GLY A 104 0.85 -6.33 28.92
CA GLY A 104 1.76 -6.56 30.05
C GLY A 104 2.11 -5.29 30.81
N SER A 105 2.24 -5.41 32.13
CA SER A 105 2.77 -4.34 32.99
C SER A 105 4.30 -4.35 33.00
N ASN A 106 4.90 -3.23 33.39
CA ASN A 106 6.36 -3.15 33.53
C ASN A 106 6.86 -4.26 34.47
N GLY A 107 7.93 -4.95 34.05
CA GLY A 107 8.54 -6.04 34.79
C GLY A 107 7.90 -7.39 34.53
N GLN A 108 6.78 -7.51 33.82
CA GLN A 108 6.24 -8.81 33.43
C GLN A 108 6.93 -9.35 32.17
N VAL A 109 7.12 -10.67 32.12
CA VAL A 109 7.52 -11.33 30.88
C VAL A 109 6.34 -11.29 29.90
N ALA A 110 6.59 -10.73 28.72
CA ALA A 110 5.62 -10.73 27.62
C ALA A 110 5.74 -12.01 26.78
N TYR A 111 4.61 -12.54 26.34
CA TYR A 111 4.53 -13.68 25.44
C TYR A 111 3.41 -13.50 24.42
N TRP A 112 3.54 -14.14 23.26
CA TRP A 112 2.54 -14.11 22.21
C TRP A 112 1.39 -15.06 22.55
N THR A 113 0.16 -14.54 22.58
CA THR A 113 -1.06 -15.36 22.70
C THR A 113 -1.63 -15.71 21.33
N SER A 114 -1.27 -14.94 20.30
CA SER A 114 -1.59 -15.17 18.88
C SER A 114 -0.61 -14.42 17.98
N GLY A 115 -0.78 -14.50 16.65
CA GLY A 115 0.09 -13.80 15.70
C GLY A 115 0.06 -12.27 15.76
N THR A 116 -0.91 -11.66 16.44
CA THR A 116 -1.08 -10.20 16.52
C THR A 116 -1.28 -9.67 17.94
N SER A 117 -1.21 -10.52 18.97
CA SER A 117 -1.49 -10.14 20.37
C SER A 117 -0.44 -10.69 21.33
N GLN A 118 0.00 -9.82 22.26
CA GLN A 118 0.89 -10.19 23.36
C GLN A 118 0.20 -9.98 24.70
N ALA A 119 0.48 -10.87 25.65
CA ALA A 119 0.06 -10.74 27.04
C ALA A 119 1.28 -10.75 27.98
N GLY A 120 1.13 -10.15 29.16
CA GLY A 120 2.09 -10.29 30.26
C GLY A 120 1.76 -11.49 31.15
N SER A 121 2.78 -12.15 31.68
CA SER A 121 2.60 -13.16 32.73
C SER A 121 2.64 -12.52 34.11
N ALA A 122 1.60 -12.76 34.93
CA ALA A 122 1.60 -12.34 36.32
C ALA A 122 2.57 -13.15 37.21
N ASN A 123 2.93 -14.36 36.77
CA ASN A 123 3.75 -15.30 37.52
C ASN A 123 5.20 -15.36 37.02
N LEU A 124 5.54 -14.66 35.94
CA LEU A 124 6.91 -14.60 35.41
C LEU A 124 7.28 -13.14 35.22
N PHE A 125 8.32 -12.70 35.91
CA PHE A 125 8.74 -11.30 35.92
C PHE A 125 10.24 -11.14 35.72
N TRP A 126 10.62 -10.06 35.05
CA TRP A 126 11.97 -9.60 34.88
C TRP A 126 12.31 -8.55 35.95
N ASN A 127 13.26 -8.87 36.83
CA ASN A 127 13.80 -7.92 37.78
C ASN A 127 14.97 -7.16 37.12
N ASN A 128 14.73 -5.90 36.75
CA ASN A 128 15.73 -5.03 36.11
C ASN A 128 16.94 -4.72 37.01
N THR A 129 16.74 -4.62 38.32
CA THR A 129 17.81 -4.30 39.28
C THR A 129 18.82 -5.45 39.41
N SER A 130 18.32 -6.69 39.42
CA SER A 130 19.16 -7.89 39.56
C SER A 130 19.47 -8.59 38.23
N ALA A 131 18.89 -8.12 37.12
CA ALA A 131 18.94 -8.75 35.80
C ALA A 131 18.60 -10.25 35.82
N ARG A 132 17.48 -10.61 36.48
CA ARG A 132 17.06 -12.01 36.68
C ARG A 132 15.59 -12.22 36.34
N LEU A 133 15.31 -13.41 35.83
CA LEU A 133 13.96 -13.95 35.66
C LEU A 133 13.48 -14.58 36.98
N GLY A 134 12.32 -14.17 37.45
CA GLY A 134 11.65 -14.70 38.64
C GLY A 134 10.38 -15.49 38.32
N ILE A 135 9.98 -16.33 39.26
CA ILE A 135 8.72 -17.10 39.23
C ILE A 135 7.91 -16.75 40.48
N GLY A 136 6.61 -16.52 40.32
CA GLY A 136 5.70 -16.06 41.37
C GLY A 136 5.38 -14.57 41.24
N THR A 137 4.88 -13.98 42.33
CA THR A 137 4.42 -12.58 42.36
C THR A 137 5.33 -11.66 43.19
N SER A 138 6.49 -12.14 43.62
CA SER A 138 7.43 -11.45 44.52
C SER A 138 8.83 -12.03 44.41
#